data_AF-A0A841FTC7-F1
#
_entry.id   AF-A0A841FTC7-F1
#
_cell.length_a   1.000
_cell.length_b   1.000
_cell.length_c   1.000
_cell.angle_alpha   90.00
_cell.angle_beta   90.00
_cell.angle_gamma   90.00
#
_symmetry.space_group_name_H-M   'P 1'
#
loop_
_entity.id
_entity.type
_entity.pdbx_description
1 polymer ?
#
loop_
_entity_poly.entity_id
_entity_poly.type
_entity_poly.pdbx_seq_one_letter_code
_entity_poly.pdbx_strand_id
1 'polypeptide(L)'
;MSHQEMEAVERDMLLGWELYRASPTHPQIERIAQRLQATNPRRSDIRILLAKHRWACGRVAEAREILQAVVALRDERSLDAARELLSLEHHDGDIAEALRWAEYVLREEQDRWFDWMELGGMTALNGAFEEGWRILDDAVAMCARTSAGSLPLALVRRALYLLSSCAPPALFVPAAEEAVSADPSDENIGGPLMWAYLHEGRFDDAEELALRMLRLDPTNKALSQPFEMMRNLQATLAEDARTLDELHGTGLFERLWTQMRDRRLGLDLTAALAALDEVMPAELRAVLKPPVDKETARAGSMSTEIAMWHAGQAPGAGAAWGLPGDFRLMSAEEIKAMDDAIEADPDAYPQWRTVQVDEYYDQLMTDDAGAYLVELMTGEVVIRQPGAADERIAESLADLFWRRVAAFGGHDPRPRATG
;
A
#
# COMPACT_ATOMS: atom_id res chain seq x y z
N MET A 1 -37.10 -32.27 16.70
CA MET A 1 -37.41 -30.83 16.58
C MET A 1 -38.82 -30.72 16.04
N SER A 2 -39.70 -29.97 16.69
CA SER A 2 -41.06 -29.70 16.21
C SER A 2 -41.02 -28.74 15.01
N HIS A 3 -42.10 -28.67 14.23
CA HIS A 3 -42.19 -27.75 13.08
C HIS A 3 -42.00 -26.28 13.51
N GLN A 4 -42.52 -25.89 14.68
CA GLN A 4 -42.36 -24.55 15.23
C GLN A 4 -40.92 -24.25 15.65
N GLU A 5 -40.19 -25.24 16.15
CA GLU A 5 -38.77 -25.11 16.48
C GLU A 5 -37.91 -24.96 15.21
N MET A 6 -38.27 -25.66 14.12
CA MET A 6 -37.60 -25.50 12.82
C MET A 6 -37.78 -24.09 12.25
N GLU A 7 -39.01 -23.57 12.27
CA GLU A 7 -39.30 -22.20 11.81
C GLU A 7 -38.58 -21.13 12.64
N ALA A 8 -38.46 -21.34 13.95
CA ALA A 8 -37.72 -20.44 14.83
C ALA A 8 -36.22 -20.43 14.51
N VAL A 9 -35.63 -21.59 14.24
CA VAL A 9 -34.22 -21.73 13.84
C VAL A 9 -33.95 -21.05 12.50
N GLU A 10 -34.83 -21.20 11.51
CA GLU A 10 -34.70 -20.54 10.20
C GLU A 10 -34.82 -19.01 10.32
N ARG A 11 -35.76 -18.52 11.13
CA ARG A 11 -35.94 -17.09 11.38
C ARG A 11 -34.71 -16.47 12.05
N ASP A 12 -34.19 -17.11 13.10
CA ASP A 12 -32.99 -16.65 13.80
C ASP A 12 -31.77 -16.65 12.85
N MET A 13 -31.66 -17.65 11.99
CA MET A 13 -30.59 -17.70 10.99
C MET A 13 -30.66 -16.54 9.98
N LEU A 14 -31.84 -16.31 9.40
CA LEU A 14 -32.06 -15.19 8.47
C LEU A 14 -31.76 -13.86 9.14
N LEU A 15 -32.27 -13.66 10.37
CA LEU A 15 -32.00 -12.46 11.16
C LEU A 15 -30.50 -12.29 11.43
N GLY A 16 -29.78 -13.36 11.75
CA GLY A 16 -28.33 -13.32 11.96
C GLY A 16 -27.58 -12.80 10.73
N TRP A 17 -27.91 -13.32 9.54
CA TRP A 17 -27.30 -12.89 8.28
C TRP A 17 -27.75 -11.49 7.83
N GLU A 18 -29.00 -11.11 8.08
CA GLU A 18 -29.48 -9.73 7.85
C GLU A 18 -28.78 -8.73 8.75
N LEU A 19 -28.65 -9.04 10.03
CA LEU A 19 -27.89 -8.23 10.98
C LEU A 19 -26.43 -8.12 10.56
N TYR A 20 -25.80 -9.22 10.14
CA TYR A 20 -24.42 -9.16 9.68
C TYR A 20 -24.27 -8.26 8.44
N ARG A 21 -25.18 -8.34 7.47
CA ARG A 21 -25.17 -7.46 6.29
C ARG A 21 -25.39 -5.98 6.64
N ALA A 22 -26.22 -5.68 7.63
CA ALA A 22 -26.52 -4.32 8.04
C ALA A 22 -25.48 -3.72 9.01
N SER A 23 -24.95 -4.54 9.91
CA SER A 23 -24.03 -4.14 10.98
C SER A 23 -23.21 -5.37 11.44
N PRO A 24 -22.08 -5.68 10.77
CA PRO A 24 -21.26 -6.86 11.05
C PRO A 24 -20.81 -7.03 12.51
N THR A 25 -20.67 -5.93 13.24
CA THR A 25 -20.23 -5.87 14.64
C THR A 25 -21.38 -5.91 15.65
N HIS A 26 -22.63 -6.05 15.18
CA HIS A 26 -23.79 -5.98 16.06
C HIS A 26 -23.81 -7.14 17.09
N PRO A 27 -23.93 -6.86 18.40
CA PRO A 27 -23.75 -7.86 19.46
C PRO A 27 -24.84 -8.94 19.49
N GLN A 28 -25.99 -8.73 18.84
CA GLN A 28 -27.01 -9.78 18.72
C GLN A 28 -26.58 -10.93 17.81
N ILE A 29 -25.65 -10.71 16.88
CA ILE A 29 -25.18 -11.78 15.98
C ILE A 29 -24.57 -12.92 16.79
N GLU A 30 -23.72 -12.59 17.76
CA GLU A 30 -23.13 -13.58 18.67
C GLU A 30 -24.20 -14.31 19.51
N ARG A 31 -25.19 -13.60 20.05
CA ARG A 31 -26.27 -14.21 20.83
C ARG A 31 -27.10 -15.18 19.99
N ILE A 32 -27.45 -14.79 18.77
CA ILE A 32 -28.18 -15.64 17.83
C ILE A 32 -27.34 -16.86 17.47
N ALA A 33 -26.07 -16.68 17.12
CA ALA A 33 -25.17 -17.78 16.79
C ALA A 33 -25.02 -18.78 17.95
N GLN A 34 -24.86 -18.29 19.19
CA GLN A 34 -24.78 -19.14 20.38
C GLN A 34 -26.07 -19.94 20.62
N ARG A 35 -27.25 -19.30 20.52
CA ARG A 35 -28.54 -20.00 20.64
C ARG A 35 -28.68 -21.08 19.57
N LEU A 36 -28.36 -20.75 18.33
CA LEU A 36 -28.48 -21.70 17.22
C LEU A 36 -27.47 -22.86 17.35
N GLN A 37 -26.25 -22.59 17.81
CA GLN A 37 -25.25 -23.64 18.11
C GLN A 37 -25.67 -24.53 19.27
N ALA A 38 -26.36 -24.01 20.30
CA ALA A 38 -26.88 -24.84 21.38
C ALA A 38 -27.90 -25.87 20.87
N THR A 39 -28.67 -25.52 19.84
CA THR A 39 -29.63 -26.42 19.19
C THR A 39 -28.96 -27.38 18.21
N ASN A 40 -27.94 -26.94 17.47
CA ASN A 40 -27.15 -27.78 16.57
C ASN A 40 -25.66 -27.36 16.53
N PRO A 41 -24.80 -27.97 17.37
CA PRO A 41 -23.40 -27.54 17.52
C PRO A 41 -22.52 -27.77 16.29
N ARG A 42 -22.94 -28.64 15.36
CA ARG A 42 -22.15 -29.03 14.18
C ARG A 42 -22.56 -28.28 12.92
N ARG A 43 -23.54 -27.38 12.98
CA ARG A 43 -24.01 -26.67 11.80
C ARG A 43 -22.98 -25.62 11.35
N SER A 44 -22.38 -25.85 10.20
CA SER A 44 -21.24 -25.05 9.71
C SER A 44 -21.60 -23.64 9.26
N ASP A 45 -22.81 -23.42 8.74
CA ASP A 45 -23.31 -22.09 8.36
C ASP A 45 -23.34 -21.09 9.54
N ILE A 46 -23.76 -21.53 10.73
CA ILE A 46 -23.74 -20.71 11.96
C ILE A 46 -22.32 -20.42 12.42
N ARG A 47 -21.42 -21.41 12.29
CA ARG A 47 -20.01 -21.25 12.65
C ARG A 47 -19.33 -20.24 11.75
N ILE A 48 -19.58 -20.28 10.44
CA ILE A 48 -19.11 -19.28 9.48
C ILE A 48 -19.66 -17.89 9.85
N LEU A 49 -20.96 -17.75 10.12
CA LEU A 49 -21.54 -16.46 10.56
C LEU A 49 -20.85 -15.92 11.82
N LEU A 50 -20.61 -16.77 12.82
CA LEU A 50 -19.91 -16.38 14.04
C LEU A 50 -18.47 -15.96 13.75
N ALA A 51 -17.75 -16.70 12.91
CA ALA A 51 -16.38 -16.35 12.52
C ALA A 51 -16.33 -14.99 11.81
N LYS A 52 -17.22 -14.74 10.85
CA LYS A 52 -17.31 -13.45 10.15
C LYS A 52 -17.61 -12.30 11.10
N HIS A 53 -18.48 -12.50 12.09
CA HIS A 53 -18.72 -11.52 13.15
C HIS A 53 -17.49 -11.30 14.04
N ARG A 54 -16.80 -12.37 14.45
CA ARG A 54 -15.56 -12.30 15.24
C ARG A 54 -14.50 -11.49 14.51
N TRP A 55 -14.30 -11.78 13.23
CA TRP A 55 -13.39 -11.05 12.36
C TRP A 55 -13.77 -9.56 12.28
N ALA A 56 -15.04 -9.23 12.02
CA ALA A 56 -15.51 -7.84 12.00
C ALA A 56 -15.30 -7.09 13.33
N CYS A 57 -15.27 -7.81 14.47
CA CYS A 57 -14.95 -7.26 15.78
C CYS A 57 -13.43 -7.18 16.08
N GLY A 58 -12.56 -7.47 15.11
CA GLY A 58 -11.10 -7.50 15.29
C GLY A 58 -10.58 -8.76 16.03
N ARG A 59 -11.42 -9.77 16.26
CA ARG A 59 -11.03 -11.04 16.91
C ARG A 59 -10.60 -12.06 15.86
N VAL A 60 -9.50 -11.75 15.17
CA VAL A 60 -9.01 -12.49 13.99
C VAL A 60 -8.64 -13.93 14.34
N ALA A 61 -7.89 -14.15 15.42
CA ALA A 61 -7.47 -15.50 15.85
C ALA A 61 -8.67 -16.43 16.13
N GLU A 62 -9.71 -15.93 16.83
CA GLU A 62 -10.93 -16.70 17.09
C GLU A 62 -11.68 -17.03 15.79
N ALA A 63 -11.77 -16.08 14.86
CA ALA A 63 -12.41 -16.31 13.57
C ALA A 63 -11.69 -17.39 12.76
N ARG A 64 -10.36 -17.32 12.71
CA ARG A 64 -9.49 -18.30 12.06
C ARG A 64 -9.69 -19.71 12.62
N GLU A 65 -9.64 -19.87 13.95
CA GLU A 65 -9.87 -21.16 14.60
C GLU A 65 -11.24 -21.76 14.25
N ILE A 66 -12.29 -20.94 14.25
CA ILE A 66 -13.65 -21.39 13.91
C ILE A 66 -13.72 -21.85 12.46
N LEU A 67 -13.17 -21.09 11.51
CA LEU A 67 -13.20 -21.45 10.09
C LEU A 67 -12.38 -22.71 9.80
N GLN A 68 -11.18 -22.83 10.39
CA GLN A 68 -10.37 -24.05 10.27
C GLN A 68 -11.11 -25.28 10.80
N ALA A 69 -11.84 -25.13 11.91
CA ALA A 69 -12.68 -26.19 12.46
C ALA A 69 -13.83 -26.56 11.51
N VAL A 70 -14.38 -25.61 10.75
CA VAL A 70 -15.40 -25.91 9.71
C VAL A 70 -14.77 -26.66 8.53
N VAL A 71 -13.63 -26.20 8.00
CA VAL A 71 -12.92 -26.89 6.92
C VAL A 71 -12.59 -28.34 7.29
N ALA A 72 -12.20 -28.58 8.55
CA ALA A 72 -11.88 -29.92 9.06
C ALA A 72 -13.09 -30.88 9.08
N LEU A 73 -14.33 -30.39 9.07
CA LEU A 73 -15.52 -31.24 9.04
C LEU A 73 -15.76 -31.89 7.67
N ARG A 74 -15.19 -31.33 6.59
CA ARG A 74 -15.34 -31.82 5.21
C ARG A 74 -16.80 -32.00 4.79
N ASP A 75 -17.66 -31.10 5.23
CA ASP A 75 -19.06 -30.99 4.81
C ASP A 75 -19.24 -30.03 3.62
N GLU A 76 -20.48 -29.83 3.19
CA GLU A 76 -20.85 -28.95 2.08
C GLU A 76 -20.42 -27.48 2.25
N ARG A 77 -20.09 -27.04 3.47
CA ARG A 77 -19.67 -25.67 3.79
C ARG A 77 -18.16 -25.53 3.97
N SER A 78 -17.42 -26.62 3.86
CA SER A 78 -15.97 -26.61 4.04
C SER A 78 -15.26 -25.73 3.02
N LEU A 79 -15.76 -25.68 1.78
CA LEU A 79 -15.18 -24.82 0.75
C LEU A 79 -15.53 -23.33 0.94
N ASP A 80 -16.76 -23.03 1.40
CA ASP A 80 -17.14 -21.67 1.80
C ASP A 80 -16.22 -21.17 2.93
N ALA A 81 -15.97 -22.00 3.95
CA ALA A 81 -15.07 -21.65 5.04
C ALA A 81 -13.61 -21.45 4.57
N ALA A 82 -13.14 -22.24 3.60
CA ALA A 82 -11.81 -22.06 3.02
C ALA A 82 -11.68 -20.73 2.25
N ARG A 83 -12.72 -20.30 1.52
CA ARG A 83 -12.75 -18.98 0.85
C ARG A 83 -12.78 -17.83 1.85
N GLU A 84 -13.48 -17.99 2.97
CA GLU A 84 -13.46 -17.00 4.06
C GLU A 84 -12.10 -16.96 4.77
N LEU A 85 -11.40 -18.09 4.92
CA LEU A 85 -10.02 -18.12 5.40
C LEU A 85 -9.09 -17.38 4.46
N LEU A 86 -9.12 -17.66 3.15
CA LEU A 86 -8.35 -16.91 2.16
C LEU A 86 -8.54 -15.40 2.34
N SER A 87 -9.79 -14.95 2.42
CA SER A 87 -10.14 -13.53 2.60
C SER A 87 -9.62 -12.96 3.92
N LEU A 88 -9.72 -13.74 5.01
CA LEU A 88 -9.23 -13.35 6.33
C LEU A 88 -7.72 -13.19 6.35
N GLU A 89 -6.97 -14.17 5.83
CA GLU A 89 -5.50 -14.15 5.85
C GLU A 89 -4.95 -13.04 4.95
N HIS A 90 -5.57 -12.83 3.78
CA HIS A 90 -5.21 -11.70 2.92
C HIS A 90 -5.41 -10.35 3.65
N HIS A 91 -6.52 -10.18 4.36
CA HIS A 91 -6.78 -8.95 5.11
C HIS A 91 -5.90 -8.77 6.35
N ASP A 92 -5.48 -9.87 6.98
CA ASP A 92 -4.53 -9.89 8.10
C ASP A 92 -3.07 -9.73 7.65
N GLY A 93 -2.83 -9.76 6.33
CA GLY A 93 -1.50 -9.61 5.73
C GLY A 93 -0.68 -10.89 5.63
N ASP A 94 -1.22 -12.05 6.03
CA ASP A 94 -0.56 -13.36 5.82
C ASP A 94 -0.81 -13.85 4.39
N ILE A 95 -0.15 -13.20 3.44
CA ILE A 95 -0.28 -13.49 2.00
C ILE A 95 0.11 -14.94 1.68
N ALA A 96 1.07 -15.50 2.42
CA ALA A 96 1.53 -16.88 2.21
C ALA A 96 0.46 -17.90 2.63
N GLU A 97 -0.22 -17.70 3.76
CA GLU A 97 -1.36 -18.53 4.14
C GLU A 97 -2.57 -18.29 3.23
N ALA A 98 -2.84 -17.05 2.82
CA ALA A 98 -3.90 -16.74 1.85
C ALA A 98 -3.69 -17.50 0.52
N LEU A 99 -2.46 -17.53 0.02
CA LEU A 99 -2.09 -18.31 -1.17
C LEU A 99 -2.34 -19.81 -0.97
N ARG A 100 -1.96 -20.37 0.19
CA ARG A 100 -2.24 -21.79 0.51
C ARG A 100 -3.74 -22.10 0.48
N TRP A 101 -4.58 -21.19 0.97
CA TRP A 101 -6.03 -21.35 0.90
C TRP A 101 -6.58 -21.20 -0.52
N ALA A 102 -6.04 -20.29 -1.33
CA ALA A 102 -6.39 -20.17 -2.75
C ALA A 102 -6.10 -21.46 -3.53
N GLU A 103 -4.92 -22.03 -3.34
CA GLU A 103 -4.55 -23.33 -3.92
C GLU A 103 -5.42 -24.47 -3.42
N TYR A 104 -5.80 -24.45 -2.13
CA TYR A 104 -6.72 -25.43 -1.56
C TYR A 104 -8.09 -25.35 -2.23
N VAL A 105 -8.67 -24.15 -2.37
CA VAL A 105 -9.98 -23.94 -2.99
C VAL A 105 -9.97 -24.48 -4.42
N LEU A 106 -8.95 -24.13 -5.22
CA LEU A 106 -8.82 -24.59 -6.61
C LEU A 106 -8.48 -26.07 -6.76
N ARG A 107 -7.97 -26.74 -5.72
CA ARG A 107 -7.82 -28.20 -5.74
C ARG A 107 -9.17 -28.90 -5.64
N GLU A 108 -10.13 -28.30 -4.96
CA GLU A 108 -11.47 -28.87 -4.72
C GLU A 108 -12.48 -28.44 -5.81
N GLU A 109 -12.42 -27.19 -6.29
CA GLU A 109 -13.35 -26.63 -7.30
C GLU A 109 -12.62 -25.67 -8.25
N GLN A 110 -12.72 -25.86 -9.57
CA GLN A 110 -11.93 -25.11 -10.58
C GLN A 110 -12.75 -24.31 -11.59
N ASP A 111 -14.07 -24.38 -11.55
CA ASP A 111 -14.96 -23.79 -12.57
C ASP A 111 -15.35 -22.34 -12.26
N ARG A 112 -15.02 -21.84 -11.06
CA ARG A 112 -15.30 -20.47 -10.65
C ARG A 112 -14.15 -19.52 -10.97
N TRP A 113 -14.37 -18.62 -11.94
CA TRP A 113 -13.40 -17.59 -12.33
C TRP A 113 -12.91 -16.73 -11.16
N PHE A 114 -13.75 -16.52 -10.16
CA PHE A 114 -13.43 -15.72 -8.97
C PHE A 114 -12.34 -16.37 -8.13
N ASP A 115 -12.33 -17.70 -7.99
CA ASP A 115 -11.30 -18.40 -7.21
C ASP A 115 -9.94 -18.36 -7.94
N TRP A 116 -9.95 -18.38 -9.27
CA TRP A 116 -8.75 -18.12 -10.09
C TRP A 116 -8.23 -16.69 -9.95
N MET A 117 -9.12 -15.69 -9.84
CA MET A 117 -8.72 -14.31 -9.55
C MET A 117 -8.02 -14.21 -8.20
N GLU A 118 -8.58 -14.83 -7.15
CA GLU A 118 -7.96 -14.83 -5.82
C GLU A 118 -6.59 -15.53 -5.86
N LEU A 119 -6.45 -16.66 -6.58
CA LEU A 119 -5.14 -17.30 -6.78
C LEU A 119 -4.14 -16.38 -7.49
N GLY A 120 -4.53 -15.77 -8.61
CA GLY A 120 -3.64 -14.88 -9.38
C GLY A 120 -3.19 -13.68 -8.56
N GLY A 121 -4.12 -13.07 -7.81
CA GLY A 121 -3.82 -11.98 -6.89
C GLY A 121 -2.85 -12.39 -5.80
N MET A 122 -3.10 -13.49 -5.10
CA MET A 122 -2.22 -13.97 -4.02
C MET A 122 -0.86 -14.43 -4.55
N THR A 123 -0.81 -15.00 -5.75
CA THR A 123 0.44 -15.41 -6.42
C THR A 123 1.33 -14.19 -6.69
N ALA A 124 0.74 -13.12 -7.25
CA ALA A 124 1.46 -11.88 -7.50
C ALA A 124 1.91 -11.19 -6.20
N LEU A 125 1.02 -11.10 -5.21
CA LEU A 125 1.34 -10.50 -3.90
C LEU A 125 2.39 -11.30 -3.12
N ASN A 126 2.49 -12.61 -3.35
CA ASN A 126 3.53 -13.46 -2.78
C ASN A 126 4.87 -13.41 -3.57
N GLY A 127 4.98 -12.52 -4.56
CA GLY A 127 6.22 -12.23 -5.29
C GLY A 127 6.39 -12.96 -6.63
N ALA A 128 5.44 -13.83 -7.03
CA ALA A 128 5.44 -14.46 -8.35
C ALA A 128 4.60 -13.61 -9.33
N PHE A 129 5.11 -12.41 -9.62
CA PHE A 129 4.36 -11.34 -10.29
C PHE A 129 3.81 -11.72 -11.66
N GLU A 130 4.68 -12.07 -12.61
CA GLU A 130 4.28 -12.35 -13.99
C GLU A 130 3.34 -13.56 -14.09
N GLU A 131 3.56 -14.56 -13.25
CA GLU A 131 2.67 -15.72 -13.14
C GLU A 131 1.30 -15.31 -12.62
N GLY A 132 1.25 -14.55 -11.52
CA GLY A 132 0.02 -14.06 -10.93
C GLY A 132 -0.77 -13.18 -11.91
N TRP A 133 -0.11 -12.25 -12.60
CA TRP A 133 -0.74 -11.38 -13.60
C TRP A 133 -1.33 -12.16 -14.76
N ARG A 134 -0.61 -13.18 -15.27
CA ARG A 134 -1.13 -14.08 -16.30
C ARG A 134 -2.37 -14.84 -15.81
N ILE A 135 -2.38 -15.32 -14.57
CA ILE A 135 -3.54 -16.00 -13.98
C ILE A 135 -4.75 -15.05 -13.89
N LEU A 136 -4.54 -13.77 -13.54
CA LEU A 136 -5.61 -12.77 -13.52
C LEU A 136 -6.24 -12.59 -14.91
N ASP A 137 -5.44 -12.49 -15.97
CA ASP A 137 -5.94 -12.37 -17.34
C ASP A 137 -6.70 -13.63 -17.79
N ASP A 138 -6.19 -14.82 -17.46
CA ASP A 138 -6.88 -16.08 -17.73
C ASP A 138 -8.23 -16.15 -17.00
N ALA A 139 -8.31 -15.63 -15.77
CA ALA A 139 -9.52 -15.57 -14.97
C ALA A 139 -10.56 -14.57 -15.56
N VAL A 140 -10.13 -13.40 -16.05
CA VAL A 140 -11.00 -12.48 -16.82
C VAL A 140 -11.55 -13.19 -18.05
N ALA A 141 -10.68 -13.84 -18.83
CA ALA A 141 -11.09 -14.56 -20.02
C ALA A 141 -12.07 -15.70 -19.71
N MET A 142 -11.87 -16.40 -18.58
CA MET A 142 -12.82 -17.39 -18.07
C MET A 142 -14.16 -16.75 -17.72
N CYS A 143 -14.17 -15.65 -16.97
CA CYS A 143 -15.38 -14.91 -16.61
C CYS A 143 -16.18 -14.50 -17.84
N ALA A 144 -15.51 -13.96 -18.88
CA ALA A 144 -16.17 -13.57 -20.12
C ALA A 144 -16.92 -14.73 -20.79
N ARG A 145 -16.41 -15.97 -20.66
CA ARG A 145 -17.03 -17.18 -21.23
C ARG A 145 -18.14 -17.77 -20.36
N THR A 146 -17.95 -17.79 -19.04
CA THR A 146 -18.82 -18.54 -18.11
C THR A 146 -19.84 -17.64 -17.38
N SER A 147 -19.55 -16.36 -17.25
CA SER A 147 -20.38 -15.40 -16.51
C SER A 147 -20.18 -13.97 -17.03
N ALA A 148 -20.57 -13.74 -18.29
CA ALA A 148 -20.39 -12.44 -18.95
C ALA A 148 -21.01 -11.26 -18.18
N GLY A 149 -22.10 -11.49 -17.43
CA GLY A 149 -22.72 -10.47 -16.59
C GLY A 149 -21.84 -10.00 -15.40
N SER A 150 -20.83 -10.78 -15.03
CA SER A 150 -19.84 -10.41 -14.00
C SER A 150 -18.53 -9.87 -14.57
N LEU A 151 -18.43 -9.70 -15.89
CA LEU A 151 -17.20 -9.22 -16.53
C LEU A 151 -16.74 -7.84 -16.01
N PRO A 152 -17.61 -6.83 -15.78
CA PRO A 152 -17.17 -5.56 -15.20
C PRO A 152 -16.47 -5.74 -13.84
N LEU A 153 -17.03 -6.59 -12.97
CA LEU A 153 -16.42 -6.91 -11.67
C LEU A 153 -15.07 -7.61 -11.82
N ALA A 154 -14.94 -8.53 -12.77
CA ALA A 154 -13.67 -9.22 -13.03
C ALA A 154 -12.58 -8.25 -13.51
N LEU A 155 -12.92 -7.32 -14.41
CA LEU A 155 -11.99 -6.31 -14.92
C LEU A 155 -11.49 -5.37 -13.81
N VAL A 156 -12.41 -4.87 -12.97
CA VAL A 156 -12.05 -4.04 -11.80
C VAL A 156 -11.11 -4.81 -10.86
N ARG A 157 -11.42 -6.07 -10.56
CA ARG A 157 -10.58 -6.91 -9.69
C ARG A 157 -9.19 -7.14 -10.25
N ARG A 158 -9.06 -7.43 -11.55
CA ARG A 158 -7.75 -7.53 -12.20
C ARG A 158 -6.96 -6.24 -12.02
N ALA A 159 -7.55 -5.09 -12.31
CA ALA A 159 -6.88 -3.80 -12.18
C ALA A 159 -6.45 -3.51 -10.73
N LEU A 160 -7.29 -3.85 -9.74
CA LEU A 160 -6.94 -3.73 -8.32
C LEU A 160 -5.78 -4.64 -7.92
N TYR A 161 -5.76 -5.91 -8.34
CA TYR A 161 -4.63 -6.81 -8.02
C TYR A 161 -3.35 -6.39 -8.73
N LEU A 162 -3.42 -5.90 -9.97
CA LEU A 162 -2.26 -5.33 -10.65
C LEU A 162 -1.68 -4.15 -9.85
N LEU A 163 -2.54 -3.23 -9.40
CA LEU A 163 -2.13 -2.11 -8.55
C LEU A 163 -1.51 -2.60 -7.23
N SER A 164 -2.18 -3.53 -6.53
CA SER A 164 -1.74 -4.05 -5.23
C SER A 164 -0.45 -4.86 -5.29
N SER A 165 -0.16 -5.49 -6.42
CA SER A 165 1.07 -6.24 -6.65
C SER A 165 2.17 -5.42 -7.34
N CYS A 166 2.04 -4.08 -7.30
CA CYS A 166 3.02 -3.14 -7.86
C CYS A 166 3.31 -3.34 -9.36
N ALA A 167 2.31 -3.76 -10.15
CA ALA A 167 2.45 -3.86 -11.59
C ALA A 167 2.82 -2.49 -12.21
N PRO A 168 3.68 -2.47 -13.25
CA PRO A 168 4.05 -1.23 -13.92
C PRO A 168 2.83 -0.58 -14.60
N PRO A 169 2.84 0.76 -14.82
CA PRO A 169 1.77 1.47 -15.52
C PRO A 169 1.39 0.84 -16.86
N ALA A 170 2.37 0.33 -17.62
CA ALA A 170 2.16 -0.36 -18.90
C ALA A 170 1.24 -1.59 -18.82
N LEU A 171 1.10 -2.23 -17.65
CA LEU A 171 0.13 -3.31 -17.40
C LEU A 171 -1.14 -2.80 -16.72
N PHE A 172 -1.00 -1.88 -15.76
CA PHE A 172 -2.11 -1.36 -14.98
C PHE A 172 -3.06 -0.48 -15.81
N VAL A 173 -2.53 0.47 -16.60
CA VAL A 173 -3.31 1.47 -17.33
C VAL A 173 -4.30 0.83 -18.30
N PRO A 174 -3.89 -0.09 -19.21
CA PRO A 174 -4.85 -0.73 -20.12
C PRO A 174 -5.91 -1.54 -19.38
N ALA A 175 -5.55 -2.22 -18.29
CA ALA A 175 -6.49 -3.01 -17.50
C ALA A 175 -7.52 -2.13 -16.77
N ALA A 176 -7.09 -0.99 -16.25
CA ALA A 176 -7.93 -0.01 -15.59
C ALA A 176 -8.84 0.73 -16.57
N GLU A 177 -8.34 1.07 -17.77
CA GLU A 177 -9.14 1.63 -18.87
C GLU A 177 -10.27 0.67 -19.27
N GLU A 178 -9.97 -0.62 -19.40
CA GLU A 178 -10.97 -1.64 -19.74
C GLU A 178 -12.04 -1.76 -18.64
N ALA A 179 -11.62 -1.74 -17.36
CA ALA A 179 -12.53 -1.77 -16.22
C ALA A 179 -13.46 -0.56 -16.17
N VAL A 180 -12.90 0.65 -16.31
CA VAL A 180 -13.65 1.90 -16.34
C VAL A 180 -14.54 2.02 -17.57
N SER A 181 -14.15 1.44 -18.70
CA SER A 181 -15.01 1.38 -19.88
C SER A 181 -16.21 0.44 -19.67
N ALA A 182 -16.00 -0.66 -18.92
CA ALA A 182 -17.05 -1.61 -18.60
C ALA A 182 -18.02 -1.11 -17.52
N ASP A 183 -17.52 -0.35 -16.54
CA ASP A 183 -18.32 0.34 -15.53
C ASP A 183 -17.76 1.75 -15.24
N PRO A 184 -18.29 2.80 -15.90
CA PRO A 184 -17.82 4.17 -15.71
C PRO A 184 -18.12 4.76 -14.33
N SER A 185 -18.89 4.06 -13.49
CA SER A 185 -19.27 4.51 -12.14
C SER A 185 -18.39 3.90 -11.04
N ASP A 186 -17.48 2.98 -11.36
CA ASP A 186 -16.59 2.39 -10.36
C ASP A 186 -15.56 3.43 -9.85
N GLU A 187 -15.72 3.83 -8.59
CA GLU A 187 -14.87 4.82 -7.94
C GLU A 187 -13.50 4.26 -7.49
N ASN A 188 -13.34 2.94 -7.42
CA ASN A 188 -12.16 2.32 -6.83
C ASN A 188 -10.93 2.41 -7.73
N ILE A 189 -11.14 2.42 -9.05
CA ILE A 189 -10.07 2.45 -10.05
C ILE A 189 -9.77 3.85 -10.60
N GLY A 190 -10.76 4.74 -10.60
CA GLY A 190 -10.62 6.03 -11.26
C GLY A 190 -9.53 6.95 -10.69
N GLY A 191 -9.39 7.02 -9.37
CA GLY A 191 -8.30 7.75 -8.71
C GLY A 191 -6.92 7.20 -9.11
N PRO A 192 -6.66 5.89 -8.91
CA PRO A 192 -5.45 5.25 -9.41
C PRO A 192 -5.20 5.44 -10.91
N LEU A 193 -6.20 5.30 -11.78
CA LEU A 193 -6.03 5.51 -13.22
C LEU A 193 -5.65 6.96 -13.56
N MET A 194 -6.28 7.94 -12.90
CA MET A 194 -5.95 9.36 -13.09
C MET A 194 -4.49 9.64 -12.77
N TRP A 195 -3.98 9.11 -11.65
CA TRP A 195 -2.57 9.27 -11.29
C TRP A 195 -1.63 8.52 -12.24
N ALA A 196 -2.03 7.36 -12.76
CA ALA A 196 -1.24 6.64 -13.75
C ALA A 196 -1.16 7.41 -15.09
N TYR A 197 -2.21 8.10 -15.49
CA TYR A 197 -2.16 9.02 -16.63
C TYR A 197 -1.19 10.18 -16.41
N LEU A 198 -1.19 10.80 -15.23
CA LEU A 198 -0.21 11.84 -14.89
C LEU A 198 1.22 11.30 -14.96
N HIS A 199 1.44 10.08 -14.47
CA HIS A 199 2.72 9.38 -14.58
C HIS A 199 3.13 9.17 -16.05
N GLU A 200 2.21 8.84 -16.96
CA GLU A 200 2.50 8.64 -18.39
C GLU A 200 2.54 9.95 -19.21
N GLY A 201 2.35 11.11 -18.58
CA GLY A 201 2.25 12.39 -19.27
C GLY A 201 0.93 12.58 -20.04
N ARG A 202 -0.08 11.75 -19.79
CA ARG A 202 -1.41 11.78 -20.42
C ARG A 202 -2.33 12.77 -19.70
N PHE A 203 -1.93 14.04 -19.64
CA PHE A 203 -2.60 15.07 -18.84
C PHE A 203 -4.05 15.33 -19.24
N ASP A 204 -4.35 15.32 -20.54
CA ASP A 204 -5.71 15.52 -21.04
C ASP A 204 -6.64 14.36 -20.62
N ASP A 205 -6.15 13.12 -20.69
CA ASP A 205 -6.89 11.94 -20.25
C ASP A 205 -7.13 11.94 -18.74
N ALA A 206 -6.13 12.38 -17.95
CA ALA A 206 -6.26 12.59 -16.51
C ALA A 206 -7.34 13.63 -16.18
N GLU A 207 -7.34 14.76 -16.88
CA GLU A 207 -8.32 15.81 -16.71
C GLU A 207 -9.73 15.33 -17.06
N GLU A 208 -9.91 14.70 -18.22
CA GLU A 208 -11.20 14.21 -18.68
C GLU A 208 -11.78 13.18 -17.69
N LEU A 209 -10.96 12.22 -17.25
CA LEU A 209 -11.35 11.21 -16.27
C LEU A 209 -11.80 11.85 -14.96
N ALA A 210 -10.99 12.76 -14.40
CA ALA A 210 -11.29 13.44 -13.15
C ALA A 210 -12.59 14.23 -13.24
N LEU A 211 -12.77 15.03 -14.31
CA LEU A 211 -13.99 15.80 -14.54
C LEU A 211 -15.22 14.90 -14.69
N ARG A 212 -15.10 13.77 -15.39
CA ARG A 212 -16.21 12.83 -15.56
C ARG A 212 -16.64 12.25 -14.21
N MET A 213 -15.69 11.83 -13.39
CA MET A 213 -15.98 11.20 -12.10
C MET A 213 -16.45 12.21 -11.05
N LEU A 214 -15.89 13.41 -11.02
CA LEU A 214 -16.36 14.49 -10.14
C LEU A 214 -17.77 14.99 -10.50
N ARG A 215 -18.27 14.73 -11.71
CA ARG A 215 -19.69 14.93 -12.05
C ARG A 215 -20.60 13.86 -11.42
N LEU A 216 -20.09 12.65 -11.18
CA LEU A 216 -20.81 11.57 -10.52
C LEU A 216 -20.81 11.76 -8.99
N ASP A 217 -19.63 12.02 -8.43
CA ASP A 217 -19.45 12.39 -7.02
C ASP A 217 -18.51 13.60 -6.88
N PRO A 218 -19.06 14.82 -6.71
CA PRO A 218 -18.27 16.03 -6.48
C PRO A 218 -17.48 16.02 -5.17
N THR A 219 -17.80 15.11 -4.23
CA THR A 219 -17.17 15.03 -2.91
C THR A 219 -16.01 14.05 -2.85
N ASN A 220 -15.71 13.36 -3.95
CA ASN A 220 -14.65 12.37 -4.04
C ASN A 220 -13.26 13.04 -3.91
N LYS A 221 -12.73 13.07 -2.68
CA LYS A 221 -11.42 13.67 -2.37
C LYS A 221 -10.25 12.97 -3.05
N ALA A 222 -10.38 11.68 -3.38
CA ALA A 222 -9.33 10.94 -4.07
C ALA A 222 -9.12 11.44 -5.50
N LEU A 223 -10.10 12.17 -6.05
CA LEU A 223 -10.04 12.78 -7.38
C LEU A 223 -9.96 14.31 -7.34
N SER A 224 -10.67 14.97 -6.41
CA SER A 224 -10.70 16.43 -6.37
C SER A 224 -9.35 17.04 -6.02
N GLN A 225 -8.64 16.51 -5.02
CA GLN A 225 -7.34 17.07 -4.61
C GLN A 225 -6.27 16.93 -5.69
N PRO A 226 -6.08 15.75 -6.33
CA PRO A 226 -5.11 15.61 -7.41
C PRO A 226 -5.47 16.45 -8.65
N PHE A 227 -6.75 16.56 -8.98
CA PHE A 227 -7.24 17.40 -10.07
C PHE A 227 -6.96 18.89 -9.82
N GLU A 228 -7.26 19.39 -8.63
CA GLU A 228 -6.95 20.78 -8.22
C GLU A 228 -5.44 21.05 -8.26
N MET A 229 -4.63 20.10 -7.76
CA MET A 229 -3.17 20.19 -7.82
C MET A 229 -2.68 20.30 -9.27
N MET A 230 -3.14 19.45 -10.18
CA MET A 230 -2.78 19.49 -11.60
C MET A 230 -3.16 20.83 -12.25
N ARG A 231 -4.37 21.34 -11.98
CA ARG A 231 -4.82 22.64 -12.49
C ARG A 231 -3.98 23.80 -11.97
N ASN A 232 -3.64 23.79 -10.68
CA ASN A 232 -2.78 24.81 -10.09
C ASN A 232 -1.37 24.77 -10.68
N LEU A 233 -0.78 23.58 -10.83
CA LEU A 233 0.52 23.42 -11.48
C LEU A 233 0.50 23.96 -12.92
N GLN A 234 -0.52 23.62 -13.70
CA GLN A 234 -0.63 24.12 -15.07
C GLN A 234 -0.78 25.64 -15.14
N ALA A 235 -1.56 26.23 -14.23
CA ALA A 235 -1.71 27.69 -14.15
C ALA A 235 -0.35 28.36 -13.83
N THR A 236 0.40 27.84 -12.86
CA THR A 236 1.72 28.35 -12.49
C THR A 236 2.75 28.19 -13.63
N LEU A 237 2.79 27.03 -14.29
CA LEU A 237 3.72 26.80 -15.40
C LEU A 237 3.43 27.73 -16.60
N ALA A 238 2.16 28.05 -16.85
CA ALA A 238 1.77 28.97 -17.90
C ALA A 238 2.29 30.41 -17.66
N GLU A 239 2.45 30.82 -16.40
CA GLU A 239 3.04 32.12 -16.04
C GLU A 239 4.54 32.18 -16.38
N ASP A 240 5.24 31.05 -16.29
CA ASP A 240 6.68 30.90 -16.57
C ASP A 240 6.99 30.44 -18.01
N ALA A 241 5.98 30.35 -18.88
CA ALA A 241 6.09 29.78 -20.23
C ALA A 241 6.66 28.33 -20.26
N ARG A 242 6.44 27.56 -19.20
CA ARG A 242 6.79 26.14 -19.09
C ARG A 242 5.59 25.24 -19.36
N THR A 243 5.83 23.96 -19.67
CA THR A 243 4.76 22.98 -19.94
C THR A 243 4.71 21.86 -18.91
N LEU A 244 3.57 21.16 -18.86
CA LEU A 244 3.46 19.94 -18.04
C LEU A 244 4.39 18.83 -18.54
N ASP A 245 4.71 18.79 -19.83
CA ASP A 245 5.68 17.83 -20.40
C ASP A 245 7.11 18.12 -19.92
N GLU A 246 7.49 19.40 -19.78
CA GLU A 246 8.77 19.78 -19.21
C GLU A 246 8.86 19.38 -17.73
N LEU A 247 7.75 19.54 -16.97
CA LEU A 247 7.66 19.09 -15.59
C LEU A 247 7.62 17.57 -15.47
N HIS A 248 7.04 16.88 -16.45
CA HIS A 248 7.07 15.42 -16.54
C HIS A 248 8.49 14.90 -16.72
N GLY A 249 9.28 15.56 -17.56
CA GLY A 249 10.70 15.26 -17.77
C GLY A 249 11.58 15.38 -16.52
N THR A 250 11.10 16.03 -15.44
CA THR A 250 11.84 16.10 -14.17
C THR A 250 11.58 14.91 -13.24
N GLY A 251 10.69 13.99 -13.59
CA GLY A 251 10.32 12.84 -12.76
C GLY A 251 9.35 13.16 -11.61
N LEU A 252 8.84 14.39 -11.50
CA LEU A 252 7.91 14.77 -10.42
C LEU A 252 6.67 13.87 -10.36
N PHE A 253 6.05 13.57 -11.51
CA PHE A 253 4.83 12.75 -11.53
C PHE A 253 5.11 11.28 -11.22
N GLU A 254 6.29 10.77 -11.55
CA GLU A 254 6.74 9.43 -11.16
C GLU A 254 6.86 9.33 -9.63
N ARG A 255 7.47 10.33 -9.00
CA ARG A 255 7.54 10.45 -7.54
C ARG A 255 6.14 10.50 -6.92
N LEU A 256 5.25 11.36 -7.43
CA LEU A 256 3.89 11.50 -6.89
C LEU A 256 3.06 10.23 -7.05
N TRP A 257 3.17 9.55 -8.20
CA TRP A 257 2.55 8.24 -8.44
C TRP A 257 3.04 7.21 -7.43
N THR A 258 4.36 7.09 -7.29
CA THR A 258 4.99 6.14 -6.36
C THR A 258 4.57 6.42 -4.92
N GLN A 259 4.62 7.68 -4.47
CA GLN A 259 4.16 8.07 -3.14
C GLN A 259 2.67 7.77 -2.90
N MET A 260 1.81 8.01 -3.89
CA MET A 260 0.38 7.70 -3.78
C MET A 260 0.13 6.20 -3.69
N ARG A 261 0.76 5.42 -4.57
CA ARG A 261 0.70 3.96 -4.57
C ARG A 261 1.20 3.41 -3.24
N ASP A 262 2.38 3.82 -2.81
CA ASP A 262 3.02 3.31 -1.62
C ASP A 262 2.21 3.68 -0.36
N ARG A 263 1.66 4.89 -0.27
CA ARG A 263 0.72 5.26 0.82
C ARG A 263 -0.52 4.37 0.82
N ARG A 264 -1.10 4.09 -0.35
CA ARG A 264 -2.28 3.21 -0.47
C ARG A 264 -1.97 1.78 -0.02
N LEU A 265 -0.75 1.32 -0.28
CA LEU A 265 -0.30 -0.03 0.03
C LEU A 265 0.36 -0.16 1.42
N GLY A 266 0.50 0.94 2.18
CA GLY A 266 1.21 0.92 3.46
C GLY A 266 2.71 0.66 3.30
N LEU A 267 3.29 1.09 2.17
CA LEU A 267 4.70 0.96 1.82
C LEU A 267 5.45 2.30 1.94
N ASP A 268 4.76 3.36 2.35
CA ASP A 268 5.33 4.69 2.48
C ASP A 268 6.37 4.80 3.61
N LEU A 269 7.01 5.98 3.70
CA LEU A 269 8.02 6.26 4.71
C LEU A 269 7.50 6.08 6.14
N THR A 270 6.25 6.44 6.42
CA THR A 270 5.69 6.31 7.77
C THR A 270 5.58 4.84 8.17
N ALA A 271 5.09 4.00 7.26
CA ALA A 271 5.03 2.55 7.48
C ALA A 271 6.42 1.92 7.63
N ALA A 272 7.39 2.34 6.82
CA ALA A 272 8.77 1.85 6.90
C ALA A 272 9.41 2.17 8.27
N LEU A 273 9.22 3.39 8.77
CA LEU A 273 9.74 3.81 10.08
C LEU A 273 9.07 3.05 11.23
N ALA A 274 7.74 2.85 11.16
CA ALA A 274 7.02 2.07 12.16
C ALA A 274 7.47 0.60 12.19
N ALA A 275 7.65 -0.04 11.03
CA ALA A 275 8.18 -1.40 10.94
C ALA A 275 9.64 -1.48 11.45
N LEU A 276 10.43 -0.42 11.22
CA LEU A 276 11.80 -0.35 11.71
C LEU A 276 11.88 -0.33 13.23
N ASP A 277 10.96 0.36 13.91
CA ASP A 277 10.92 0.41 15.38
C ASP A 277 10.78 -0.97 16.03
N GLU A 278 10.07 -1.89 15.38
CA GLU A 278 9.85 -3.26 15.88
C GLU A 278 11.12 -4.12 15.86
N VAL A 279 12.02 -3.86 14.91
CA VAL A 279 13.22 -4.67 14.67
C VAL A 279 14.53 -3.94 14.94
N MET A 280 14.48 -2.65 15.30
CA MET A 280 15.67 -1.82 15.47
C MET A 280 16.60 -2.37 16.57
N PRO A 281 17.92 -2.53 16.28
CA PRO A 281 18.91 -2.94 17.27
C PRO A 281 18.98 -2.01 18.49
N ALA A 282 19.34 -2.57 19.64
CA ALA A 282 19.43 -1.80 20.89
C ALA A 282 20.50 -0.71 20.81
N GLU A 283 21.61 -0.99 20.13
CA GLU A 283 22.73 -0.09 19.92
C GLU A 283 22.32 1.15 19.12
N LEU A 284 21.54 0.94 18.04
CA LEU A 284 21.00 2.04 17.23
C LEU A 284 19.99 2.85 18.04
N ARG A 285 19.05 2.20 18.72
CA ARG A 285 18.04 2.88 19.56
C ARG A 285 18.68 3.73 20.66
N ALA A 286 19.81 3.30 21.22
CA ALA A 286 20.51 4.02 22.28
C ALA A 286 21.19 5.33 21.84
N VAL A 287 21.46 5.48 20.54
CA VAL A 287 22.16 6.66 19.99
C VAL A 287 21.23 7.64 19.27
N LEU A 288 19.97 7.25 19.05
CA LEU A 288 18.94 8.10 18.46
C LEU A 288 18.38 9.10 19.49
N LYS A 289 18.14 10.32 19.04
CA LYS A 289 17.51 11.38 19.84
C LYS A 289 15.99 11.13 19.88
N PRO A 290 15.30 11.52 20.97
CA PRO A 290 13.84 11.42 21.04
C PRO A 290 13.14 12.14 19.87
N PRO A 291 11.94 11.70 19.48
CA PRO A 291 11.12 12.39 18.48
C PRO A 291 10.74 13.81 18.93
N VAL A 292 10.50 14.69 17.97
CA VAL A 292 9.88 16.01 18.22
C VAL A 292 8.40 16.02 17.82
N ASP A 293 7.65 16.99 18.35
CA ASP A 293 6.27 17.17 17.95
C ASP A 293 6.15 17.67 16.49
N LYS A 294 4.95 17.56 15.93
CA LYS A 294 4.66 17.89 14.53
C LYS A 294 4.91 19.37 14.18
N GLU A 295 4.70 20.29 15.10
CA GLU A 295 4.90 21.72 14.86
C GLU A 295 6.40 22.03 14.78
N THR A 296 7.17 21.50 15.74
CA THR A 296 8.63 21.56 15.73
C THR A 296 9.24 20.88 14.50
N ALA A 297 8.74 19.69 14.12
CA ALA A 297 9.17 18.96 12.92
C ALA A 297 8.96 19.78 11.64
N ARG A 298 7.80 20.42 11.49
CA ARG A 298 7.46 21.26 10.32
C ARG A 298 8.27 22.55 10.22
N ALA A 299 8.78 23.04 11.36
CA ALA A 299 9.60 24.24 11.40
C ALA A 299 11.08 23.98 11.09
N GLY A 300 11.51 22.71 11.10
CA GLY A 300 12.89 22.31 10.83
C GLY A 300 13.16 22.05 9.35
N SER A 301 14.45 21.98 9.00
CA SER A 301 14.95 21.67 7.64
C SER A 301 14.99 20.16 7.32
N MET A 302 14.45 19.29 8.19
CA MET A 302 14.45 17.83 8.00
C MET A 302 13.06 17.36 7.59
N SER A 303 12.98 16.21 6.90
CA SER A 303 11.70 15.53 6.65
C SER A 303 10.86 15.44 7.94
N THR A 304 9.61 15.89 7.86
CA THR A 304 8.70 15.96 9.01
C THR A 304 8.47 14.58 9.62
N GLU A 305 8.27 13.57 8.80
CA GLU A 305 8.07 12.18 9.20
C GLU A 305 9.27 11.65 10.01
N ILE A 306 10.49 11.94 9.55
CA ILE A 306 11.72 11.49 10.19
C ILE A 306 11.94 12.23 11.51
N ALA A 307 11.69 13.54 11.56
CA ALA A 307 11.81 14.33 12.80
C ALA A 307 10.80 13.89 13.87
N MET A 308 9.59 13.53 13.46
CA MET A 308 8.56 12.97 14.33
C MET A 308 8.87 11.54 14.79
N TRP A 309 9.83 10.87 14.15
CA TRP A 309 10.30 9.53 14.53
C TRP A 309 11.53 9.60 15.43
N HIS A 310 12.61 10.25 14.98
CA HIS A 310 13.81 10.53 15.76
C HIS A 310 14.47 11.84 15.29
N ALA A 311 14.76 12.75 16.24
CA ALA A 311 15.27 14.08 15.93
C ALA A 311 16.78 14.14 15.65
N GLY A 312 17.37 13.06 15.13
CA GLY A 312 18.80 12.92 14.85
C GLY A 312 19.49 11.86 15.69
N GLN A 313 20.81 11.82 15.61
CA GLN A 313 21.67 10.82 16.24
C GLN A 313 22.93 11.48 16.83
N ALA A 314 23.55 10.85 17.83
CA ALA A 314 24.82 11.32 18.37
C ALA A 314 25.95 11.30 17.31
N PRO A 315 26.83 12.32 17.26
CA PRO A 315 28.01 12.32 16.39
C PRO A 315 28.92 11.10 16.59
N GLY A 316 29.48 10.58 15.50
CA GLY A 316 30.35 9.40 15.48
C GLY A 316 29.64 8.06 15.70
N ALA A 317 28.30 8.03 15.80
CA ALA A 317 27.55 6.82 16.09
C ALA A 317 27.00 6.08 14.85
N GLY A 318 27.37 6.50 13.64
CA GLY A 318 26.71 6.02 12.41
C GLY A 318 26.95 4.55 12.06
N ALA A 319 28.01 3.92 12.59
CA ALA A 319 28.23 2.48 12.50
C ALA A 319 27.03 1.64 12.98
N ALA A 320 26.18 2.19 13.87
CA ALA A 320 24.98 1.54 14.36
C ALA A 320 23.94 1.22 13.27
N TRP A 321 23.97 1.92 12.13
CA TRP A 321 23.08 1.66 11.00
C TRP A 321 23.51 0.49 10.10
N GLY A 322 24.78 0.08 10.18
CA GLY A 322 25.36 -0.90 9.27
C GLY A 322 25.30 -0.45 7.79
N LEU A 323 25.37 0.86 7.54
CA LEU A 323 25.47 1.43 6.20
C LEU A 323 26.95 1.56 5.81
N PRO A 324 27.31 1.41 4.52
CA PRO A 324 28.64 1.75 4.04
C PRO A 324 28.95 3.22 4.34
N GLY A 325 30.07 3.51 4.99
CA GLY A 325 30.47 4.87 5.34
C GLY A 325 30.03 5.37 6.71
N ASP A 326 29.49 4.51 7.59
CA ASP A 326 29.13 4.87 8.97
C ASP A 326 28.26 6.15 9.07
N PHE A 327 27.26 6.27 8.19
CA PHE A 327 26.32 7.39 8.19
C PHE A 327 25.44 7.41 9.45
N ARG A 328 25.23 8.59 10.02
CA ARG A 328 24.31 8.85 11.13
C ARG A 328 23.24 9.87 10.76
N LEU A 329 22.07 9.76 11.39
CA LEU A 329 20.97 10.71 11.21
C LEU A 329 21.37 12.10 11.75
N MET A 330 21.25 13.13 10.92
CA MET A 330 21.48 14.52 11.34
C MET A 330 20.28 15.04 12.13
N SER A 331 20.51 15.95 13.08
CA SER A 331 19.40 16.72 13.68
C SER A 331 19.07 17.96 12.84
N ALA A 332 17.85 18.48 12.98
CA ALA A 332 17.43 19.70 12.29
C ALA A 332 18.36 20.90 12.55
N GLU A 333 18.94 21.00 13.76
CA GLU A 333 19.95 22.03 14.08
C GLU A 333 21.24 21.89 13.26
N GLU A 334 21.65 20.65 12.96
CA GLU A 334 22.87 20.37 12.18
C GLU A 334 22.64 20.67 10.70
N ILE A 335 21.48 20.26 10.18
CA ILE A 335 21.07 20.57 8.80
C ILE A 335 21.00 22.08 8.63
N LYS A 336 20.31 22.79 9.54
CA LYS A 336 20.23 24.25 9.48
C LYS A 336 21.60 24.92 9.56
N ALA A 337 22.48 24.48 10.46
CA ALA A 337 23.82 25.06 10.57
C ALA A 337 24.64 24.84 9.28
N MET A 338 24.41 23.73 8.59
CA MET A 338 25.04 23.44 7.31
C MET A 338 24.46 24.30 6.18
N ASP A 339 23.13 24.44 6.10
CA ASP A 339 22.46 25.33 5.15
C ASP A 339 22.97 26.77 5.29
N ASP A 340 22.99 27.29 6.53
CA ASP A 340 23.49 28.63 6.83
C ASP A 340 24.98 28.78 6.43
N ALA A 341 25.78 27.72 6.54
CA ALA A 341 27.19 27.73 6.14
C ALA A 341 27.38 27.68 4.60
N ILE A 342 26.56 26.90 3.90
CA ILE A 342 26.56 26.82 2.43
C ILE A 342 26.15 28.18 1.84
N GLU A 343 25.12 28.82 2.40
CA GLU A 343 24.67 30.15 1.98
C GLU A 343 25.73 31.23 2.23
N ALA A 344 26.44 31.15 3.35
CA ALA A 344 27.46 32.12 3.71
C ALA A 344 28.73 32.04 2.84
N ASP A 345 29.12 30.85 2.38
CA ASP A 345 30.30 30.64 1.53
C ASP A 345 30.11 29.53 0.48
N PRO A 346 29.33 29.77 -0.60
CA PRO A 346 29.05 28.76 -1.62
C PRO A 346 30.30 28.23 -2.34
N ASP A 347 31.41 28.96 -2.31
CA ASP A 347 32.67 28.58 -2.95
C ASP A 347 33.43 27.51 -2.14
N ALA A 348 33.24 27.50 -0.82
CA ALA A 348 33.75 26.43 0.06
C ALA A 348 32.94 25.12 -0.06
N TYR A 349 31.77 25.19 -0.66
CA TYR A 349 30.78 24.11 -0.77
C TYR A 349 30.41 23.81 -2.24
N PRO A 350 31.39 23.57 -3.13
CA PRO A 350 31.13 23.46 -4.57
C PRO A 350 30.20 22.29 -4.95
N GLN A 351 30.12 21.24 -4.13
CA GLN A 351 29.21 20.11 -4.31
C GLN A 351 27.73 20.44 -4.07
N TRP A 352 27.45 21.59 -3.45
CA TRP A 352 26.10 22.04 -3.10
C TRP A 352 25.59 23.17 -4.01
N ARG A 353 26.38 23.57 -5.02
CA ARG A 353 25.97 24.60 -5.97
C ARG A 353 24.84 24.06 -6.85
N THR A 354 23.65 24.61 -6.66
CA THR A 354 22.46 24.38 -7.47
C THR A 354 22.64 25.02 -8.86
N VAL A 355 22.97 24.22 -9.88
CA VAL A 355 23.09 24.66 -11.29
C VAL A 355 21.76 24.50 -12.03
N GLN A 356 20.90 23.58 -11.58
CA GLN A 356 19.63 23.26 -12.22
C GLN A 356 18.47 23.22 -11.21
N VAL A 357 17.23 23.36 -11.71
CA VAL A 357 16.01 23.41 -10.88
C VAL A 357 15.73 22.07 -10.20
N ASP A 358 16.19 20.96 -10.78
CA ASP A 358 16.12 19.59 -10.28
C ASP A 358 17.11 19.27 -9.14
N GLU A 359 18.04 20.17 -8.84
CA GLU A 359 19.06 19.98 -7.80
C GLU A 359 18.59 20.38 -6.39
N TYR A 360 17.28 20.56 -6.14
CA TYR A 360 16.76 20.69 -4.78
C TYR A 360 16.91 19.37 -4.03
N TYR A 361 17.39 19.42 -2.79
CA TYR A 361 17.67 18.23 -1.98
C TYR A 361 17.27 18.43 -0.51
N ASP A 362 16.90 17.33 0.14
CA ASP A 362 16.72 17.26 1.58
C ASP A 362 17.88 16.48 2.20
N GLN A 363 18.56 17.09 3.17
CA GLN A 363 19.65 16.43 3.90
C GLN A 363 19.11 15.48 4.96
N LEU A 364 19.73 14.31 5.08
CA LEU A 364 19.28 13.29 6.03
C LEU A 364 20.39 12.79 6.96
N MET A 365 21.48 12.26 6.39
CA MET A 365 22.54 11.62 7.15
C MET A 365 23.91 12.16 6.77
N THR A 366 24.88 12.04 7.67
CA THR A 366 26.29 12.36 7.42
C THR A 366 27.19 11.27 7.96
N ASP A 367 28.34 11.05 7.32
CA ASP A 367 29.41 10.18 7.82
C ASP A 367 30.37 10.88 8.80
N ASP A 368 30.12 12.15 9.14
CA ASP A 368 31.02 13.03 9.90
C ASP A 368 32.40 13.28 9.26
N ALA A 369 32.67 12.73 8.07
CA ALA A 369 33.90 12.88 7.30
C ALA A 369 33.74 13.79 6.06
N GLY A 370 32.50 14.20 5.76
CA GLY A 370 32.16 15.16 4.71
C GLY A 370 31.32 14.58 3.57
N ALA A 371 30.85 13.33 3.69
CA ALA A 371 29.81 12.77 2.84
C ALA A 371 28.44 12.96 3.46
N TYR A 372 27.43 13.09 2.60
CA TYR A 372 26.05 13.30 3.00
C TYR A 372 25.13 12.40 2.22
N LEU A 373 24.16 11.82 2.91
CA LEU A 373 23.04 11.12 2.32
C LEU A 373 21.89 12.11 2.20
N VAL A 374 21.44 12.33 0.96
CA VAL A 374 20.40 13.30 0.63
C VAL A 374 19.30 12.67 -0.22
N GLU A 375 18.07 13.15 -0.07
CA GLU A 375 16.97 12.86 -0.99
C GLU A 375 16.91 13.98 -2.03
N LEU A 376 17.01 13.63 -3.32
CA LEU A 376 16.86 14.59 -4.42
C LEU A 376 15.38 14.90 -4.66
N MET A 377 15.08 15.97 -5.40
CA MET A 377 13.70 16.29 -5.76
C MET A 377 13.01 15.18 -6.56
N THR A 378 13.76 14.39 -7.32
CA THR A 378 13.28 13.17 -8.01
C THR A 378 12.82 12.08 -7.03
N GLY A 379 13.17 12.19 -5.75
CA GLY A 379 12.90 11.22 -4.68
C GLY A 379 14.03 10.22 -4.47
N GLU A 380 15.00 10.15 -5.38
CA GLU A 380 16.14 9.26 -5.25
C GLU A 380 17.01 9.64 -4.06
N VAL A 381 17.51 8.62 -3.35
CA VAL A 381 18.43 8.83 -2.24
C VAL A 381 19.85 8.56 -2.73
N VAL A 382 20.72 9.54 -2.54
CA VAL A 382 22.09 9.52 -3.04
C VAL A 382 23.10 9.84 -1.94
N ILE A 383 24.32 9.33 -2.09
CA ILE A 383 25.49 9.79 -1.36
C ILE A 383 26.13 10.90 -2.18
N ARG A 384 26.24 12.10 -1.59
CA ARG A 384 26.93 13.25 -2.16
C ARG A 384 28.26 13.46 -1.44
N GLN A 385 29.33 13.61 -2.22
CA GLN A 385 30.70 13.80 -1.74
C GLN A 385 31.42 14.91 -2.50
N PRO A 386 32.34 15.64 -1.84
CA PRO A 386 33.16 16.64 -2.52
C PRO A 386 33.98 16.04 -3.68
N GLY A 387 33.79 16.57 -4.89
CA GLY A 387 34.58 16.18 -6.06
C GLY A 387 34.26 14.82 -6.67
N ALA A 388 33.19 14.16 -6.22
CA ALA A 388 32.66 12.93 -6.80
C ALA A 388 31.24 13.15 -7.35
N ALA A 389 30.83 12.29 -8.29
CA ALA A 389 29.43 12.26 -8.71
C ALA A 389 28.57 11.61 -7.63
N ASP A 390 27.31 12.02 -7.54
CA ASP A 390 26.34 11.42 -6.61
C ASP A 390 26.19 9.92 -6.87
N GLU A 391 26.26 9.12 -5.81
CA GLU A 391 26.07 7.66 -5.86
C GLU A 391 24.67 7.30 -5.36
N ARG A 392 23.82 6.77 -6.25
CA ARG A 392 22.46 6.34 -5.86
C ARG A 392 22.49 5.10 -4.98
N ILE A 393 21.84 5.18 -3.83
CA ILE A 393 21.79 4.11 -2.82
C ILE A 393 20.38 3.56 -2.60
N ALA A 394 19.33 4.34 -2.85
CA ALA A 394 17.95 3.86 -2.83
C ALA A 394 17.07 4.66 -3.81
N GLU A 395 15.95 4.07 -4.22
CA GLU A 395 14.98 4.75 -5.11
C GLU A 395 14.15 5.79 -4.35
N SER A 396 14.02 5.64 -3.04
CA SER A 396 13.32 6.57 -2.15
C SER A 396 13.78 6.42 -0.69
N LEU A 397 13.40 7.38 0.16
CA LEU A 397 13.60 7.25 1.60
C LEU A 397 12.88 6.01 2.16
N ALA A 398 11.64 5.76 1.72
CA ALA A 398 10.90 4.56 2.12
C ALA A 398 11.69 3.28 1.75
N ASP A 399 12.30 3.26 0.56
CA ASP A 399 13.14 2.14 0.13
C ASP A 399 14.39 1.95 0.98
N LEU A 400 15.08 3.03 1.33
CA LEU A 400 16.20 2.97 2.25
C LEU A 400 15.80 2.32 3.59
N PHE A 401 14.69 2.77 4.20
CA PHE A 401 14.27 2.29 5.52
C PHE A 401 13.71 0.86 5.48
N TRP A 402 12.91 0.50 4.48
CA TRP A 402 12.45 -0.89 4.31
C TRP A 402 13.61 -1.87 4.10
N ARG A 403 14.66 -1.49 3.36
CA ARG A 403 15.90 -2.27 3.26
C ARG A 403 16.59 -2.44 4.63
N ARG A 404 16.50 -1.44 5.52
CA ARG A 404 16.99 -1.56 6.91
C ARG A 404 16.12 -2.48 7.76
N VAL A 405 14.79 -2.41 7.63
CA VAL A 405 13.86 -3.37 8.26
C VAL A 405 14.28 -4.80 7.90
N ALA A 406 14.44 -5.09 6.61
CA ALA A 406 14.90 -6.40 6.14
C ALA A 406 16.29 -6.78 6.67
N ALA A 407 17.25 -5.85 6.67
CA ALA A 407 18.60 -6.10 7.17
C ALA A 407 18.64 -6.42 8.68
N PHE A 408 17.70 -5.88 9.45
CA PHE A 408 17.53 -6.18 10.88
C PHE A 408 16.61 -7.38 11.16
N GLY A 409 16.21 -8.11 10.12
CA GLY A 409 15.42 -9.34 10.24
C GLY A 409 13.91 -9.14 10.23
N GLY A 410 13.43 -7.95 9.91
CA GLY A 410 12.02 -7.66 9.68
C GLY A 410 11.53 -8.09 8.29
N HIS A 411 10.21 -8.02 8.08
CA HIS A 411 9.58 -8.30 6.80
C HIS A 411 9.51 -7.02 5.95
N ASP A 412 10.09 -7.06 4.74
CA ASP A 412 9.87 -6.03 3.71
C ASP A 412 8.78 -6.54 2.75
N PRO A 413 7.58 -5.91 2.74
CA PRO A 413 6.44 -6.36 1.94
C PRO A 413 6.55 -5.99 0.46
N ARG A 414 7.61 -5.28 0.05
CA ARG A 414 7.78 -4.79 -1.31
C ARG A 414 8.35 -5.87 -2.23
N PRO A 415 8.13 -5.76 -3.56
CA PRO A 415 8.85 -6.58 -4.52
C PRO A 415 10.34 -6.51 -4.27
N ARG A 416 11.03 -7.66 -4.22
CA ARG A 416 12.49 -7.65 -4.31
C ARG A 416 12.84 -7.01 -5.64
N ALA A 417 13.55 -5.89 -5.61
CA ALA A 417 14.11 -5.29 -6.81
C ALA A 417 14.90 -6.39 -7.55
N THR A 418 14.47 -6.72 -8.76
CA THR A 418 15.27 -7.53 -9.68
C THR A 418 16.50 -6.71 -10.02
N GLY A 419 17.60 -7.01 -9.35
CA GLY A 419 18.90 -6.39 -9.62
C GLY A 419 19.47 -6.75 -10.98
#